data_AF-A0A382B5K9-F1
#
_entry.id   AF-A0A382B5K9-F1
#
_cell.length_a   1.000
_cell.length_b   1.000
_cell.length_c   1.000
_cell.angle_alpha   90.00
_cell.angle_beta   90.00
_cell.angle_gamma   90.00
#
_symmetry.space_group_name_H-M   'P 1'
#
loop_
_entity.id
_entity.type
_entity.pdbx_description
1 polymer ?
#
loop_
_entity_poly.entity_id
_entity_poly.type
_entity_poly.pdbx_seq_one_letter_code
_entity_poly.pdbx_strand_id
1 'polypeptide(L)'
;MNKTAFLKSLRKTTQISMLLVFVVFPGCNSEPTPHQAKAPKTDVIVQKDFQPVADASSVTEETRQVYQRYCAQCHGVKGHGDGINAPYLVVPPRDHTKGDYLETRSDQQLFDVIKLGGLAVGRAPCMPAWGYTFENKMIHSLVSYIRELCDCKAL
;
A
#
# COMPACT_ATOMS: atom_id res chain seq x y z
N MET A 1 28.55 40.64 26.75
CA MET A 1 29.95 40.19 26.93
C MET A 1 30.10 39.73 28.37
N ASN A 2 30.08 38.41 28.61
CA ASN A 2 30.39 37.81 29.91
C ASN A 2 30.42 36.28 29.79
N LYS A 3 31.64 35.73 29.98
CA LYS A 3 32.01 34.32 30.03
C LYS A 3 32.14 33.92 31.51
N THR A 4 31.57 32.80 31.93
CA THR A 4 31.96 31.95 33.10
C THR A 4 30.85 30.92 33.33
N ALA A 5 31.04 29.63 33.59
CA ALA A 5 32.23 28.83 33.78
C ALA A 5 31.87 27.37 33.45
N PHE A 6 32.75 26.77 32.67
CA PHE A 6 33.05 25.34 32.60
C PHE A 6 33.60 24.91 33.97
N LEU A 7 33.18 23.77 34.56
CA LEU A 7 34.03 22.80 35.28
C LEU A 7 33.23 21.85 36.19
N LYS A 8 33.44 20.55 35.90
CA LYS A 8 33.65 19.44 36.85
C LYS A 8 32.47 19.01 37.74
N SER A 9 31.95 17.81 37.50
CA SER A 9 32.46 16.55 38.11
C SER A 9 31.73 16.26 39.42
N LEU A 10 30.96 15.16 39.47
CA LEU A 10 31.37 13.94 40.18
C LEU A 10 30.18 12.97 40.27
N ARG A 11 30.43 11.72 39.86
CA ARG A 11 29.60 10.53 40.10
C ARG A 11 29.48 10.21 41.60
N LYS A 12 28.37 9.54 41.96
CA LYS A 12 28.14 8.53 43.05
C LYS A 12 27.02 8.92 44.03
N THR A 13 25.82 8.35 43.85
CA THR A 13 25.30 7.14 44.54
C THR A 13 25.16 7.27 46.06
N THR A 14 23.94 7.44 46.57
CA THR A 14 23.47 6.69 47.76
C THR A 14 21.94 6.71 47.87
N GLN A 15 21.37 5.49 47.81
CA GLN A 15 20.12 4.99 48.38
C GLN A 15 18.97 5.96 48.72
N ILE A 16 17.83 5.76 48.05
CA ILE A 16 16.53 5.72 48.72
C ILE A 16 15.91 4.35 48.40
N SER A 17 16.00 3.48 49.40
CA SER A 17 15.21 2.27 49.54
C SER A 17 13.79 2.66 49.92
N MET A 18 12.76 2.25 49.16
CA MET A 18 11.50 1.75 49.74
C MET A 18 10.47 1.35 48.67
N LEU A 19 9.95 0.14 48.88
CA LEU A 19 8.61 -0.37 48.52
C LEU A 19 8.34 -0.74 47.05
N LEU A 20 8.79 -1.95 46.71
CA LEU A 20 8.11 -2.88 45.81
C LEU A 20 6.66 -3.10 46.29
N VAL A 21 5.69 -2.50 45.60
CA VAL A 21 4.31 -2.96 45.65
C VAL A 21 4.15 -4.00 44.53
N PHE A 22 4.33 -5.28 44.88
CA PHE A 22 3.90 -6.39 44.03
C PHE A 22 2.37 -6.39 43.99
N VAL A 23 1.79 -5.78 42.95
CA VAL A 23 0.39 -6.03 42.60
C VAL A 23 0.35 -7.45 42.06
N VAL A 24 -0.04 -8.38 42.94
CA VAL A 24 -0.37 -9.76 42.57
C VAL A 24 -1.63 -9.69 41.71
N PHE A 25 -1.46 -9.64 40.38
CA PHE A 25 -2.55 -9.98 39.47
C PHE A 25 -2.75 -11.50 39.58
N PRO A 26 -3.92 -11.99 40.05
CA PRO A 26 -4.24 -13.40 39.95
C PRO A 26 -4.28 -13.75 38.46
N GLY A 27 -3.27 -14.50 38.01
CA GLY A 27 -3.27 -15.14 36.72
C GLY A 27 -4.48 -16.07 36.63
N CYS A 28 -5.40 -15.75 35.74
CA CYS A 28 -6.39 -16.70 35.25
C CYS A 28 -5.79 -17.32 33.99
N ASN A 29 -5.22 -18.52 34.16
CA ASN A 29 -4.80 -19.35 33.05
C ASN A 29 -6.05 -19.95 32.37
N SER A 30 -6.16 -19.64 31.08
CA SER A 30 -6.86 -20.35 29.99
C SER A 30 -7.72 -21.58 30.32
N GLU A 31 -9.01 -21.47 29.98
CA GLU A 31 -9.68 -22.49 29.17
C GLU A 31 -10.27 -21.82 27.92
N PRO A 32 -10.06 -22.39 26.71
CA PRO A 32 -10.74 -21.94 25.51
C PRO A 32 -12.20 -22.35 25.61
N THR A 33 -13.08 -21.37 25.82
CA THR A 33 -14.52 -21.58 25.64
C THR A 33 -14.77 -21.99 24.19
N PRO A 34 -15.42 -23.14 23.93
CA PRO A 34 -15.98 -23.41 22.62
C PRO A 34 -17.16 -22.44 22.48
N HIS A 35 -16.89 -21.27 21.91
CA HIS A 35 -17.95 -20.49 21.30
C HIS A 35 -18.44 -21.29 20.09
N GLN A 36 -19.37 -22.20 20.39
CA GLN A 36 -20.42 -22.60 19.49
C GLN A 36 -21.15 -21.31 19.08
N ALA A 37 -20.63 -20.66 18.05
CA ALA A 37 -21.47 -19.88 17.18
C ALA A 37 -22.48 -20.87 16.59
N LYS A 38 -23.71 -20.86 17.11
CA LYS A 38 -24.84 -21.40 16.37
C LYS A 38 -24.82 -20.69 15.02
N ALA A 39 -24.43 -21.43 13.99
CA ALA A 39 -24.52 -20.97 12.62
C ALA A 39 -25.96 -20.46 12.39
N PRO A 40 -26.14 -19.22 11.94
CA PRO A 40 -27.39 -18.85 11.31
C PRO A 40 -27.58 -19.81 10.15
N LYS A 41 -28.66 -20.60 10.17
CA LYS A 41 -29.17 -21.27 8.98
C LYS A 41 -29.65 -20.16 8.05
N THR A 42 -28.70 -19.54 7.38
CA THR A 42 -28.99 -18.72 6.22
C THR A 42 -29.06 -19.73 5.10
N ASP A 43 -30.27 -19.98 4.63
CA ASP A 43 -30.51 -20.62 3.36
C ASP A 43 -29.70 -19.85 2.32
N VAL A 44 -28.50 -20.36 2.01
CA VAL A 44 -27.70 -19.84 0.92
C VAL A 44 -28.47 -20.22 -0.33
N ILE A 45 -29.21 -19.24 -0.83
CA ILE A 45 -29.72 -19.18 -2.18
C ILE A 45 -28.59 -19.66 -3.09
N VAL A 46 -28.83 -20.81 -3.69
CA VAL A 46 -28.09 -21.32 -4.83
C VAL A 46 -28.23 -20.26 -5.93
N GLN A 47 -27.29 -19.32 -6.01
CA GLN A 47 -27.07 -18.60 -7.25
C GLN A 47 -26.35 -19.54 -8.20
N LYS A 48 -27.19 -20.40 -8.79
CA LYS A 48 -27.04 -20.94 -10.13
C LYS A 48 -26.80 -19.75 -11.04
N ASP A 49 -25.53 -19.52 -11.36
CA ASP A 49 -24.97 -18.92 -12.58
C ASP A 49 -23.56 -18.40 -12.27
N PHE A 50 -22.63 -19.32 -11.99
CA PHE A 50 -21.20 -19.03 -12.05
C PHE A 50 -20.83 -18.83 -13.52
N GLN A 51 -20.92 -17.59 -13.98
CA GLN A 51 -20.32 -17.17 -15.24
C GLN A 51 -18.80 -17.45 -15.15
N PRO A 52 -18.17 -18.01 -16.19
CA PRO A 52 -16.74 -18.25 -16.20
C PRO A 52 -16.00 -16.94 -15.91
N VAL A 53 -14.93 -17.03 -15.12
CA VAL A 53 -14.00 -15.92 -14.84
C VAL A 53 -13.20 -15.62 -16.11
N ALA A 54 -13.89 -15.23 -17.18
CA ALA A 54 -13.28 -14.74 -18.39
C ALA A 54 -12.82 -13.31 -18.09
N ASP A 55 -11.50 -13.12 -18.18
CA ASP A 55 -10.80 -11.85 -18.22
C ASP A 55 -10.61 -11.11 -16.88
N ALA A 56 -9.74 -11.66 -16.03
CA ALA A 56 -9.20 -10.93 -14.88
C ALA A 56 -8.25 -9.78 -15.27
N SER A 57 -7.99 -9.59 -16.57
CA SER A 57 -7.00 -8.68 -17.15
C SER A 57 -7.58 -7.61 -18.07
N SER A 58 -8.87 -7.61 -18.41
CA SER A 58 -9.42 -6.58 -19.29
C SER A 58 -9.60 -5.24 -18.59
N VAL A 59 -9.41 -4.15 -19.34
CA VAL A 59 -9.68 -2.79 -18.87
C VAL A 59 -11.20 -2.59 -18.84
N THR A 60 -11.72 -2.27 -17.65
CA THR A 60 -13.15 -1.98 -17.45
C THR A 60 -13.38 -0.48 -17.24
N GLU A 61 -14.63 -0.06 -17.24
CA GLU A 61 -14.99 1.31 -16.85
C GLU A 61 -14.59 1.61 -15.40
N GLU A 62 -14.75 0.64 -14.49
CA GLU A 62 -14.29 0.76 -13.11
C GLU A 62 -12.78 0.99 -13.03
N THR A 63 -11.99 0.29 -13.85
CA THR A 63 -10.54 0.46 -13.96
C THR A 63 -10.17 1.91 -14.30
N ARG A 64 -10.85 2.49 -15.28
CA ARG A 64 -10.63 3.89 -15.70
C ARG A 64 -10.99 4.84 -14.57
N GLN A 65 -12.13 4.62 -13.89
CA GLN A 65 -12.54 5.45 -12.76
C GLN A 65 -11.56 5.38 -11.58
N VAL A 66 -11.06 4.18 -11.27
CA VAL A 66 -10.02 3.98 -10.25
C VAL A 66 -8.74 4.72 -10.64
N TYR A 67 -8.29 4.61 -11.88
CA TYR A 67 -7.13 5.36 -12.34
C TYR A 67 -7.33 6.87 -12.21
N GLN A 68 -8.48 7.40 -12.64
CA GLN A 68 -8.80 8.82 -12.54
C GLN A 68 -8.85 9.29 -11.08
N ARG A 69 -9.40 8.49 -10.17
CA ARG A 69 -9.54 8.85 -8.75
C ARG A 69 -8.22 8.78 -7.98
N TYR A 70 -7.41 7.75 -8.22
CA TYR A 70 -6.26 7.44 -7.37
C TYR A 70 -4.91 7.72 -8.03
N CYS A 71 -4.80 7.48 -9.34
CA CYS A 71 -3.51 7.54 -10.05
C CYS A 71 -3.28 8.91 -10.71
N ALA A 72 -4.32 9.49 -11.32
CA ALA A 72 -4.23 10.72 -12.10
C ALA A 72 -3.80 11.95 -11.27
N GLN A 73 -3.99 11.92 -9.95
CA GLN A 73 -3.54 12.99 -9.06
C GLN A 73 -2.03 13.24 -9.17
N CYS A 74 -1.25 12.20 -9.49
CA CYS A 74 0.19 12.31 -9.74
C CYS A 74 0.53 12.05 -11.21
N HIS A 75 -0.05 11.04 -11.82
CA HIS A 75 0.28 10.64 -13.20
C HIS A 75 -0.46 11.43 -14.28
N GLY A 76 -1.42 12.29 -13.92
CA GLY A 76 -2.21 13.06 -14.87
C GLY A 76 -3.39 12.28 -15.44
N VAL A 77 -4.44 12.98 -15.87
CA VAL A 77 -5.68 12.39 -16.43
C VAL A 77 -5.39 11.53 -17.66
N LYS A 78 -4.41 11.94 -18.46
CA LYS A 78 -3.94 11.23 -19.66
C LYS A 78 -2.69 10.39 -19.43
N GLY A 79 -2.19 10.32 -18.19
CA GLY A 79 -1.01 9.55 -17.84
C GLY A 79 0.34 10.19 -18.16
N HIS A 80 0.43 11.48 -18.48
CA HIS A 80 1.69 12.12 -18.88
C HIS A 80 2.69 12.39 -17.74
N GLY A 81 2.36 12.01 -16.49
CA GLY A 81 3.18 12.34 -15.32
C GLY A 81 3.02 13.79 -14.85
N ASP A 82 1.95 14.47 -15.28
CA ASP A 82 1.68 15.88 -15.08
C ASP A 82 0.47 16.15 -14.16
N GLY A 83 0.19 15.20 -13.26
CA GLY A 83 -0.90 15.36 -12.28
C GLY A 83 -0.67 16.54 -11.34
N ILE A 84 -1.73 16.99 -10.67
CA ILE A 84 -1.69 18.16 -9.77
C ILE A 84 -0.61 18.07 -8.69
N ASN A 85 -0.27 16.87 -8.25
CA ASN A 85 0.77 16.63 -7.25
C ASN A 85 2.19 16.56 -7.84
N ALA A 86 2.34 16.35 -9.16
CA ALA A 86 3.64 16.11 -9.79
C ALA A 86 4.69 17.21 -9.53
N PRO A 87 4.36 18.52 -9.56
CA PRO A 87 5.33 19.59 -9.29
C PRO A 87 5.89 19.60 -7.85
N TYR A 88 5.23 18.91 -6.92
CA TYR A 88 5.60 18.89 -5.50
C TYR A 88 6.39 17.63 -5.11
N LEU A 89 6.70 16.75 -6.05
CA LEU A 89 7.43 15.50 -5.81
C LEU A 89 8.90 15.66 -6.20
N VAL A 90 9.80 15.19 -5.33
CA VAL A 90 11.25 15.19 -5.58
C VAL A 90 11.61 14.29 -6.77
N VAL A 91 10.93 13.14 -6.89
CA VAL A 91 11.04 12.25 -8.05
C VAL A 91 9.77 12.41 -8.87
N PRO A 92 9.83 12.86 -10.13
CA PRO A 92 8.64 13.05 -10.94
C PRO A 92 7.93 11.71 -11.21
N PRO A 93 6.59 11.71 -11.26
CA PRO A 93 5.83 10.53 -11.65
C PRO A 93 6.21 10.05 -13.05
N ARG A 94 6.13 8.74 -13.28
CA ARG A 94 6.35 8.18 -14.61
C ARG A 94 5.22 8.62 -15.54
N ASP A 95 5.60 9.21 -16.67
CA ASP A 95 4.76 9.30 -17.86
C ASP A 95 4.44 7.89 -18.39
N HIS A 96 3.17 7.49 -18.28
CA HIS A 96 2.62 6.21 -18.72
C HIS A 96 2.36 6.13 -20.23
N THR A 97 2.59 7.21 -20.98
CA THR A 97 2.47 7.22 -22.45
C THR A 97 3.80 6.94 -23.15
N LYS A 98 4.90 6.81 -22.40
CA LYS A 98 6.23 6.48 -22.91
C LYS A 98 6.40 4.97 -23.10
N GLY A 99 5.93 4.49 -24.26
CA GLY A 99 6.01 3.09 -24.67
C GLY A 99 7.43 2.54 -24.68
N ASP A 100 8.39 3.27 -25.29
CA ASP A 100 9.81 2.91 -25.34
C ASP A 100 10.40 2.53 -23.96
N TYR A 101 10.00 3.23 -22.91
CA TYR A 101 10.31 2.85 -21.55
C TYR A 101 9.46 1.65 -21.13
N LEU A 102 8.13 1.76 -21.13
CA LEU A 102 7.27 0.75 -20.53
C LEU A 102 7.39 -0.65 -21.16
N GLU A 103 7.77 -0.74 -22.43
CA GLU A 103 8.09 -1.98 -23.13
C GLU A 103 9.16 -2.82 -22.42
N THR A 104 10.20 -2.19 -21.85
CA THR A 104 11.28 -2.92 -21.16
C THR A 104 10.92 -3.34 -19.73
N ARG A 105 9.67 -3.18 -19.32
CA ARG A 105 9.18 -3.49 -17.98
C ARG A 105 8.16 -4.60 -18.12
N SER A 106 8.28 -5.66 -17.32
CA SER A 106 7.29 -6.74 -17.33
C SER A 106 6.00 -6.29 -16.66
N ASP A 107 4.89 -6.95 -16.99
CA ASP A 107 3.60 -6.69 -16.32
C ASP A 107 3.68 -6.97 -14.82
N GLN A 108 4.49 -7.96 -14.40
CA GLN A 108 4.75 -8.22 -12.99
C GLN A 108 5.46 -7.04 -12.31
N GLN A 109 6.43 -6.41 -12.97
CA GLN A 109 7.10 -5.23 -12.41
C GLN A 109 6.13 -4.06 -12.26
N LEU A 110 5.23 -3.85 -13.22
CA LEU A 110 4.19 -2.81 -13.10
C LEU A 110 3.20 -3.14 -11.97
N PHE A 111 2.80 -4.40 -11.88
CA PHE A 111 1.93 -4.90 -10.80
C PHE A 111 2.57 -4.69 -9.42
N ASP A 112 3.84 -5.04 -9.26
CA ASP A 112 4.56 -4.92 -7.99
C ASP A 112 4.69 -3.45 -7.57
N VAL A 113 4.97 -2.55 -8.51
CA VAL A 113 5.04 -1.11 -8.24
C VAL A 113 3.69 -0.57 -7.75
N ILE A 114 2.57 -0.98 -8.34
CA ILE A 114 1.23 -0.56 -7.90
C ILE A 114 0.88 -1.20 -6.54
N LYS A 115 1.14 -2.49 -6.38
CA LYS A 115 0.77 -3.24 -5.18
C LYS A 115 1.59 -2.84 -3.96
N LEU A 116 2.90 -2.75 -4.10
CA LEU A 116 3.86 -2.56 -3.01
C LEU A 116 4.29 -1.10 -2.85
N GLY A 117 3.99 -0.24 -3.81
CA GLY A 117 4.43 1.15 -3.84
C GLY A 117 5.87 1.28 -4.36
N GLY A 118 6.23 2.50 -4.76
CA GLY A 118 7.49 2.75 -5.45
C GLY A 118 8.72 2.50 -4.58
N LEU A 119 8.70 2.89 -3.31
CA LEU A 119 9.83 2.72 -2.40
C LEU A 119 10.23 1.24 -2.23
N ALA A 120 9.26 0.34 -2.10
CA ALA A 120 9.49 -1.09 -1.86
C ALA A 120 10.21 -1.79 -3.01
N VAL A 121 10.14 -1.22 -4.22
CA VAL A 121 10.72 -1.79 -5.45
C VAL A 121 11.78 -0.87 -6.08
N GLY A 122 12.33 0.07 -5.32
CA GLY A 122 13.42 0.95 -5.76
C GLY A 122 13.00 1.96 -6.85
N ARG A 123 11.76 2.45 -6.80
CA ARG A 123 11.18 3.47 -7.69
C ARG A 123 10.80 4.72 -6.87
N ALA A 124 9.98 5.62 -7.46
CA ALA A 124 9.59 6.89 -6.85
C ALA A 124 9.07 6.69 -5.41
N PRO A 125 9.78 7.19 -4.37
CA PRO A 125 9.44 6.90 -2.97
C PRO A 125 8.03 7.34 -2.56
N CYS A 126 7.50 8.36 -3.21
CA CYS A 126 6.17 8.91 -2.94
C CYS A 126 5.03 8.16 -3.64
N MET A 127 5.32 7.14 -4.46
CA MET A 127 4.26 6.31 -5.03
C MET A 127 3.75 5.33 -3.96
N PRO A 128 2.50 5.46 -3.50
CA PRO A 128 1.98 4.66 -2.39
C PRO A 128 1.71 3.21 -2.79
N ALA A 129 1.64 2.33 -1.78
CA ALA A 129 1.25 0.93 -1.96
C ALA A 129 -0.27 0.81 -1.99
N TRP A 130 -0.82 0.21 -3.06
CA TRP A 130 -2.26 0.03 -3.22
C TRP A 130 -2.76 -1.38 -2.89
N GLY A 131 -1.87 -2.30 -2.50
CA GLY A 131 -2.22 -3.69 -2.23
C GLY A 131 -3.14 -3.93 -1.03
N TYR A 132 -3.34 -2.93 -0.16
CA TYR A 132 -4.33 -2.95 0.93
C TYR A 132 -5.66 -2.27 0.55
N THR A 133 -5.71 -1.63 -0.61
CA THR A 133 -6.88 -0.89 -1.11
C THR A 133 -7.56 -1.64 -2.25
N PHE A 134 -6.78 -2.28 -3.12
CA PHE A 134 -7.27 -2.98 -4.30
C PHE A 134 -6.93 -4.46 -4.26
N GLU A 135 -7.88 -5.28 -4.72
CA GLU A 135 -7.63 -6.69 -5.00
C GLU A 135 -6.66 -6.85 -6.17
N ASN A 136 -5.98 -8.00 -6.25
CA ASN A 136 -5.03 -8.29 -7.33
C ASN A 136 -5.67 -8.14 -8.72
N LYS A 137 -6.94 -8.53 -8.89
CA LYS A 137 -7.68 -8.38 -10.15
C LYS A 137 -7.72 -6.93 -10.62
N MET A 138 -8.04 -6.00 -9.71
CA MET A 138 -8.08 -4.57 -10.04
C MET A 138 -6.67 -4.05 -10.40
N ILE A 139 -5.64 -4.48 -9.68
CA ILE A 139 -4.26 -4.10 -9.99
C ILE A 139 -3.82 -4.61 -11.37
N HIS A 140 -4.15 -5.85 -11.72
CA HIS A 140 -3.89 -6.37 -13.08
C HIS A 140 -4.63 -5.56 -14.15
N SER A 141 -5.89 -5.22 -13.91
CA SER A 141 -6.65 -4.36 -14.83
C SER A 141 -6.02 -2.96 -14.98
N LEU A 142 -5.50 -2.38 -13.90
CA LEU A 142 -4.75 -1.12 -13.94
C LEU A 142 -3.44 -1.26 -14.74
N VAL A 143 -2.73 -2.39 -14.65
CA VAL A 143 -1.56 -2.66 -15.50
C VAL A 143 -1.97 -2.68 -16.97
N SER A 144 -3.05 -3.38 -17.32
CA SER A 144 -3.60 -3.36 -18.69
C SER A 144 -3.98 -1.96 -19.15
N TYR A 145 -4.52 -1.12 -18.24
CA TYR A 145 -4.83 0.26 -18.59
C TYR A 145 -3.57 1.10 -18.84
N ILE A 146 -2.48 0.86 -18.11
CA ILE A 146 -1.18 1.48 -18.40
C ILE A 146 -0.65 1.03 -19.77
N ARG A 147 -0.85 -0.24 -20.14
CA ARG A 147 -0.52 -0.75 -21.48
C ARG A 147 -1.32 -0.08 -22.59
N GLU A 148 -2.61 0.17 -22.33
CA GLU A 148 -3.46 0.93 -23.24
C GLU A 148 -2.97 2.37 -23.40
N LEU A 149 -2.56 3.05 -22.32
CA LEU A 149 -2.06 4.43 -22.36
C LEU A 149 -0.74 4.58 -23.14
N CYS A 150 0.15 3.58 -23.08
CA CYS A 150 1.40 3.60 -23.84
C CYS A 150 1.29 3.05 -25.26
N ASP A 151 0.14 2.46 -25.62
CA ASP A 151 -0.03 1.63 -26.82
C ASP A 151 1.13 0.62 -27.00
N CYS A 152 1.43 -0.11 -25.92
CA CYS A 152 2.63 -0.94 -25.84
C CYS A 152 2.40 -2.27 -25.11
N LYS A 153 3.37 -3.19 -25.23
CA LYS A 153 3.39 -4.51 -24.58
C LYS A 153 4.76 -4.75 -23.95
N ALA A 154 4.87 -5.63 -22.96
CA ALA A 154 6.20 -6.03 -22.49
C ALA A 154 6.98 -6.71 -23.63
N LEU A 155 8.28 -6.39 -23.75
CA LEU A 155 9.22 -7.08 -24.66
C LEU A 155 9.51 -8.51 -24.23
#